data_AF-A0AAN7MTW3-F1
#
_entry.id   AF-A0AAN7MTW3-F1
#
_cell.length_a   1.000
_cell.length_b   1.000
_cell.length_c   1.000
_cell.angle_alpha   90.00
_cell.angle_beta   90.00
_cell.angle_gamma   90.00
#
_symmetry.space_group_name_H-M   'P 1'
#
loop_
_entity.id
_entity.type
_entity.pdbx_description
1 polymer ?
#
loop_
_entity_poly.entity_id
_entity_poly.type
_entity_poly.pdbx_seq_one_letter_code
_entity_poly.pdbx_strand_id
1 'polypeptide(L)'
;MAHVRISTNLPPDIDPTKAPIAFGKRALPKLNEELQSPELLAQQRALMALCDLVHDPENVYQAIEVGFLDNLKTLLLHHDSTVRQKTTEILYIMAMHSVGRQGLIQNGIISALAELLDDPVDICRKNTHQIFEMMAKLPEGRDFFSS
;
A
#
# COMPACT_ATOMS: atom_id res chain seq x y z
N MET A 1 4.47 -51.16 18.82
CA MET A 1 4.82 -50.51 17.52
C MET A 1 3.68 -49.54 17.19
N ALA A 2 3.92 -48.23 17.35
CA ALA A 2 2.89 -47.20 17.17
C ALA A 2 2.93 -46.67 15.73
N HIS A 3 1.86 -46.89 14.97
CA HIS A 3 1.69 -46.31 13.64
C HIS A 3 1.22 -44.85 13.77
N VAL A 4 2.08 -43.90 13.41
CA VAL A 4 1.69 -42.50 13.22
C VAL A 4 0.98 -42.40 11.87
N ARG A 5 -0.34 -42.20 11.89
CA ARG A 5 -1.12 -41.82 10.71
C ARG A 5 -1.00 -40.31 10.53
N ILE A 6 -0.11 -39.88 9.64
CA ILE A 6 -0.04 -38.49 9.20
C ILE A 6 -1.25 -38.28 8.28
N SER A 7 -2.28 -37.61 8.80
CA SER A 7 -3.47 -37.22 8.04
C SER A 7 -3.06 -36.21 6.96
N THR A 8 -3.07 -36.62 5.70
CA THR A 8 -2.76 -35.79 4.51
C THR A 8 -3.94 -34.93 4.07
N ASN A 9 -4.73 -34.40 5.00
CA ASN A 9 -5.79 -33.47 4.67
C ASN A 9 -5.23 -32.05 4.69
N LEU A 10 -4.91 -31.53 3.50
CA LEU A 10 -4.71 -30.11 3.26
C LEU A 10 -6.01 -29.39 3.68
N PRO A 11 -5.97 -28.29 4.47
CA PRO A 11 -7.17 -27.59 4.86
C PRO A 11 -7.91 -27.09 3.60
N PRO A 12 -9.23 -27.36 3.47
CA PRO A 12 -10.02 -26.86 2.37
C PRO A 12 -10.18 -25.35 2.54
N ASP A 13 -10.17 -24.63 1.42
CA ASP A 13 -10.50 -23.21 1.30
C ASP A 13 -9.37 -22.20 1.59
N ILE A 14 -8.24 -22.37 0.91
CA ILE A 14 -7.35 -21.22 0.64
C ILE A 14 -7.93 -20.55 -0.59
N ASP A 15 -8.82 -19.57 -0.39
CA ASP A 15 -9.21 -18.62 -1.43
C ASP A 15 -7.93 -18.10 -2.07
N PRO A 16 -7.66 -18.39 -3.35
CA PRO A 16 -6.45 -17.94 -3.99
C PRO A 16 -6.34 -16.43 -3.83
N THR A 17 -7.42 -15.66 -3.91
CA THR A 17 -7.37 -14.20 -3.81
C THR A 17 -7.01 -13.65 -2.43
N LYS A 18 -6.90 -14.49 -1.39
CA LYS A 18 -6.46 -14.07 -0.06
C LYS A 18 -5.00 -14.40 0.16
N ALA A 19 -4.17 -13.36 0.30
CA ALA A 19 -2.83 -13.55 0.84
C ALA A 19 -2.94 -14.19 2.22
N PRO A 20 -2.13 -15.22 2.55
CA PRO A 20 -1.99 -15.68 3.91
C PRO A 20 -1.32 -14.57 4.73
N ILE A 21 -2.15 -13.70 5.32
CA ILE A 21 -1.73 -12.64 6.22
C ILE A 21 -1.05 -13.32 7.41
N ALA A 22 0.27 -13.18 7.50
CA ALA A 22 1.01 -13.68 8.65
C ALA A 22 0.59 -12.86 9.87
N PHE A 23 -0.06 -13.49 10.85
CA PHE A 23 -0.50 -12.81 12.08
C PHE A 23 0.69 -12.17 12.84
N GLY A 24 0.60 -10.87 13.14
CA GLY A 24 1.50 -10.13 14.04
C GLY A 24 2.50 -9.17 13.38
N LYS A 25 3.50 -8.68 14.14
CA LYS A 25 4.51 -7.67 13.73
C LYS A 25 5.31 -7.99 12.45
N ARG A 26 5.22 -9.22 11.93
CA ARG A 26 5.90 -9.66 10.70
C ARG A 26 5.02 -9.57 9.44
N ALA A 27 3.74 -9.18 9.58
CA ALA A 27 2.83 -9.01 8.44
C ALA A 27 3.39 -7.99 7.44
N LEU A 28 3.77 -6.80 7.94
CA LEU A 28 4.25 -5.70 7.10
C LEU A 28 5.57 -6.03 6.38
N PRO A 29 6.66 -6.48 7.02
CA PRO A 29 7.87 -6.86 6.28
C PRO A 29 7.63 -7.88 5.16
N LYS A 30 6.81 -8.91 5.43
CA LYS A 30 6.47 -9.92 4.43
C LYS A 30 5.66 -9.33 3.27
N LEU A 31 4.66 -8.49 3.56
CA LEU A 31 3.89 -7.80 2.53
C LEU A 31 4.80 -6.90 1.67
N ASN A 32 5.81 -6.29 2.27
CA ASN A 32 6.76 -5.45 1.54
C ASN A 32 7.57 -6.25 0.51
N GLU A 33 7.97 -7.47 0.88
CA GLU A 33 8.62 -8.42 -0.05
C GLU A 33 7.65 -8.87 -1.16
N GLU A 34 6.39 -9.17 -0.80
CA GLU A 34 5.36 -9.60 -1.77
C GLU A 34 5.00 -8.50 -2.78
N LEU A 35 5.07 -7.21 -2.40
CA LEU A 35 4.89 -6.07 -3.32
C LEU A 35 5.97 -6.02 -4.43
N GLN A 36 7.15 -6.57 -4.16
CA GLN A 36 8.25 -6.65 -5.14
C GLN A 36 8.21 -7.94 -5.97
N SER A 37 7.21 -8.81 -5.74
CA SER A 37 7.07 -10.05 -6.50
C SER A 37 6.87 -9.77 -8.00
N PRO A 38 7.48 -10.56 -8.90
CA PRO A 38 7.19 -10.47 -10.33
C PRO A 38 5.78 -10.98 -10.68
N GLU A 39 5.12 -11.69 -9.75
CA GLU A 39 3.78 -12.22 -9.95
C GLU A 39 2.73 -11.15 -9.64
N LEU A 40 2.04 -10.67 -10.68
CA LEU A 40 1.00 -9.64 -10.57
C LEU A 40 -0.05 -9.98 -9.50
N LEU A 41 -0.47 -11.24 -9.45
CA LEU A 41 -1.48 -11.69 -8.51
C LEU A 41 -0.98 -11.63 -7.06
N ALA A 42 0.31 -11.89 -6.81
CA ALA A 42 0.91 -11.72 -5.49
C ALA A 42 0.95 -10.25 -5.09
N GLN A 43 1.36 -9.35 -5.99
CA GLN A 43 1.38 -7.91 -5.74
C GLN A 43 -0.02 -7.36 -5.42
N GLN A 44 -1.02 -7.74 -6.21
CA GLN A 44 -2.41 -7.32 -5.98
C GLN A 44 -2.93 -7.78 -4.62
N ARG A 45 -2.66 -9.03 -4.23
CA ARG A 45 -3.05 -9.54 -2.90
C ARG A 45 -2.33 -8.82 -1.77
N ALA A 46 -1.04 -8.53 -1.94
CA ALA A 46 -0.26 -7.79 -0.97
C ALA A 46 -0.79 -6.35 -0.80
N LEU A 47 -1.15 -5.69 -1.90
CA LEU A 47 -1.80 -4.37 -1.87
C LEU A 47 -3.17 -4.40 -1.18
N MET A 48 -3.99 -5.42 -1.46
CA MET A 48 -5.29 -5.58 -0.78
C MET A 48 -5.11 -5.75 0.73
N ALA A 49 -4.19 -6.63 1.14
CA ALA A 49 -3.89 -6.83 2.56
C ALA A 49 -3.31 -5.57 3.22
N LEU A 50 -2.47 -4.82 2.51
CA LEU A 50 -1.94 -3.55 3.01
C LEU A 50 -3.03 -2.51 3.17
N CYS A 51 -3.97 -2.42 2.22
CA CYS A 51 -5.12 -1.52 2.29
C CYS A 51 -5.94 -1.74 3.57
N ASP A 52 -6.20 -3.00 3.93
CA ASP A 52 -6.92 -3.35 5.16
C ASP A 52 -6.16 -2.93 6.42
N LEU A 53 -4.82 -2.95 6.39
CA LEU A 53 -3.97 -2.63 7.55
C LEU A 53 -3.80 -1.12 7.78
N VAL A 54 -3.66 -0.32 6.72
CA VAL A 54 -3.33 1.12 6.82
C VAL A 54 -4.48 1.99 7.33
N HIS A 55 -5.66 1.42 7.57
CA HIS A 55 -6.74 2.10 8.30
C HIS A 55 -6.40 2.32 9.78
N ASP A 56 -5.46 1.56 10.34
CA ASP A 56 -4.93 1.78 11.69
C ASP A 56 -3.67 2.68 11.63
N PRO A 57 -3.65 3.84 12.29
CA PRO A 57 -2.49 4.73 12.28
C PRO A 57 -1.20 4.10 12.84
N GLU A 58 -1.28 3.11 13.74
CA GLU A 58 -0.10 2.37 14.21
C GLU A 58 0.51 1.57 13.05
N ASN A 59 -0.32 0.89 12.26
CA ASN A 59 0.16 0.16 11.07
C ASN A 59 0.72 1.12 10.01
N VAL A 60 0.16 2.32 9.87
CA VAL A 60 0.72 3.36 9.00
C VAL A 60 2.14 3.74 9.45
N TYR A 61 2.33 3.99 10.75
CA TYR A 61 3.65 4.29 11.31
C TYR A 61 4.65 3.15 11.05
N GLN A 62 4.26 1.91 11.37
CA GLN A 62 5.11 0.74 11.14
C GLN A 62 5.42 0.52 9.65
N ALA A 63 4.46 0.76 8.74
CA ALA A 63 4.68 0.64 7.30
C ALA A 63 5.71 1.66 6.79
N ILE A 64 5.69 2.89 7.33
CA ILE A 64 6.69 3.92 7.02
C ILE A 64 8.07 3.49 7.53
N GLU A 65 8.17 3.02 8.77
CA GLU A 65 9.44 2.53 9.37
C GLU A 65 10.05 1.35 8.59
N VAL A 66 9.20 0.48 8.03
CA VAL A 66 9.64 -0.67 7.21
C VAL A 66 10.06 -0.23 5.78
N GLY A 67 9.79 1.02 5.38
CA GLY A 67 10.18 1.55 4.07
C GLY A 67 9.21 1.20 2.94
N PHE A 68 7.91 0.99 3.23
CA PHE A 68 6.91 0.68 2.20
C PHE A 68 6.74 1.79 1.15
N LEU A 69 6.99 3.04 1.54
CA LEU A 69 6.72 4.19 0.68
C LEU A 69 7.56 4.17 -0.60
N ASP A 70 8.79 3.64 -0.57
CA ASP A 70 9.62 3.48 -1.77
C ASP A 70 8.99 2.50 -2.76
N ASN A 71 8.47 1.37 -2.28
CA ASN A 71 7.78 0.40 -3.11
C ASN A 71 6.48 0.99 -3.68
N LEU A 72 5.66 1.65 -2.85
CA LEU A 72 4.44 2.32 -3.34
C LEU A 72 4.75 3.37 -4.41
N LYS A 73 5.86 4.11 -4.26
CA LYS A 73 6.32 5.07 -5.29
C LYS A 73 6.56 4.42 -6.64
N THR A 74 7.16 3.22 -6.66
CA THR A 74 7.36 2.47 -7.91
C THR A 74 6.04 1.93 -8.48
N LEU A 75 5.13 1.49 -7.61
CA LEU A 75 3.84 0.91 -8.02
C LEU A 75 2.86 1.95 -8.56
N LEU A 76 3.06 3.24 -8.27
CA LEU A 76 2.30 4.34 -8.87
C LEU A 76 2.43 4.39 -10.40
N LEU A 77 3.55 3.92 -10.97
CA LEU A 77 3.79 3.90 -12.43
C LEU A 77 3.61 2.51 -13.03
N HIS A 78 2.97 1.59 -12.29
CA HIS A 78 2.82 0.20 -12.72
C HIS A 78 1.91 0.09 -13.96
N HIS A 79 2.19 -0.87 -14.85
CA HIS A 79 1.43 -1.06 -16.08
C HIS A 79 -0.02 -1.50 -15.82
N ASP A 80 -0.21 -2.39 -14.83
CA ASP A 80 -1.53 -2.85 -14.40
C ASP A 80 -2.32 -1.74 -13.69
N SER A 81 -3.55 -1.50 -14.14
CA SER A 81 -4.40 -0.47 -13.56
C SER A 81 -4.78 -0.80 -12.12
N THR A 82 -5.08 -2.05 -11.79
CA THR A 82 -5.52 -2.43 -10.44
C THR A 82 -4.44 -2.15 -9.40
N VAL A 83 -3.18 -2.42 -9.74
CA VAL A 83 -2.03 -2.06 -8.91
C VAL A 83 -1.97 -0.54 -8.67
N ARG A 84 -2.09 0.29 -9.72
CA ARG A 84 -2.10 1.76 -9.54
C ARG A 84 -3.27 2.25 -8.71
N GLN A 85 -4.47 1.69 -8.94
CA GLN A 85 -5.68 2.03 -8.18
C GLN A 85 -5.51 1.74 -6.70
N LYS A 86 -5.04 0.53 -6.35
CA LYS A 86 -4.84 0.14 -4.96
C LYS A 86 -3.69 0.91 -4.30
N THR A 87 -2.63 1.20 -5.05
CA THR A 87 -1.51 2.01 -4.56
C THR A 87 -1.98 3.44 -4.21
N THR A 88 -2.74 4.09 -5.10
CA THR A 88 -3.28 5.43 -4.82
C THR A 88 -4.31 5.44 -3.69
N GLU A 89 -5.10 4.38 -3.54
CA GLU A 89 -6.05 4.22 -2.42
C GLU A 89 -5.31 4.11 -1.08
N ILE A 90 -4.25 3.30 -1.00
CA ILE A 90 -3.42 3.17 0.21
C ILE A 90 -2.81 4.52 0.58
N LEU A 91 -2.21 5.24 -0.39
CA LEU A 91 -1.63 6.57 -0.14
C LEU A 91 -2.68 7.59 0.30
N TYR A 92 -3.90 7.49 -0.23
CA TYR A 92 -5.02 8.32 0.21
C TYR A 92 -5.41 8.03 1.67
N ILE A 93 -5.56 6.77 2.05
CA ILE A 93 -5.86 6.38 3.44
C ILE A 93 -4.75 6.87 4.37
N MET A 94 -3.47 6.66 4.01
CA MET A 94 -2.34 7.18 4.78
C MET A 94 -2.38 8.70 4.93
N ALA A 95 -2.74 9.43 3.86
CA ALA A 95 -2.87 10.90 3.90
C ALA A 95 -4.01 11.40 4.81
N MET A 96 -4.98 10.55 5.19
CA MET A 96 -5.97 10.91 6.21
C MET A 96 -5.34 11.04 7.61
N HIS A 97 -4.22 10.36 7.86
CA HIS A 97 -3.50 10.39 9.13
C HIS A 97 -2.33 11.39 9.10
N SER A 98 -2.09 12.11 10.20
CA SER A 98 -1.00 13.10 10.28
C SER A 98 0.39 12.47 10.06
N VAL A 99 0.64 11.31 10.66
CA VAL A 99 1.89 10.55 10.48
C VAL A 99 2.09 10.13 9.02
N GLY A 100 1.02 9.72 8.34
CA GLY A 100 1.07 9.36 6.94
C GLY A 100 1.42 10.55 6.06
N ARG A 101 0.79 11.72 6.27
CA ARG A 101 1.12 12.94 5.53
C ARG A 101 2.58 13.35 5.69
N GLN A 102 3.12 13.29 6.91
CA GLN A 102 4.55 13.57 7.15
C GLN A 102 5.44 12.58 6.40
N GLY A 103 5.11 11.27 6.45
CA GLY A 103 5.81 10.25 5.69
C GLY A 103 5.80 10.50 4.18
N LEU A 104 4.65 10.88 3.61
CA LEU A 104 4.51 11.19 2.18
C LEU A 104 5.39 12.37 1.74
N ILE A 105 5.49 13.43 2.56
CA ILE A 105 6.37 14.57 2.30
C ILE A 105 7.83 14.15 2.35
N GLN A 106 8.24 13.50 3.44
CA GLN A 106 9.64 13.13 3.69
C GLN A 106 10.19 12.15 2.65
N ASN A 107 9.35 11.28 2.10
CA ASN A 107 9.73 10.30 1.09
C ASN A 107 9.52 10.79 -0.36
N GLY A 108 9.14 12.07 -0.55
CA GLY A 108 8.97 12.67 -1.87
C GLY A 108 7.94 11.94 -2.74
N ILE A 109 6.84 11.49 -2.13
CA ILE A 109 5.75 10.80 -2.82
C ILE A 109 4.91 11.77 -3.66
N ILE A 110 4.83 13.04 -3.24
CA ILE A 110 4.05 14.09 -3.91
C ILE A 110 4.46 14.23 -5.39
N SER A 111 5.76 14.22 -5.69
CA SER A 111 6.25 14.29 -7.07
C SER A 111 5.82 13.09 -7.91
N ALA A 112 5.81 11.88 -7.34
CA ALA A 112 5.34 10.70 -8.07
C ALA A 112 3.83 10.70 -8.29
N LEU A 113 3.06 11.25 -7.35
CA LEU A 113 1.61 11.41 -7.50
C LEU A 113 1.24 12.42 -8.59
N ALA A 114 2.07 13.42 -8.85
CA ALA A 114 1.82 14.42 -9.90
C ALA A 114 1.73 13.76 -11.30
N GLU A 115 2.50 12.71 -11.54
CA GLU A 115 2.46 11.93 -12.79
C GLU A 115 1.10 11.23 -13.01
N LEU A 116 0.30 11.04 -11.96
CA LEU A 116 -1.02 10.40 -12.04
C LEU A 116 -2.16 11.40 -12.24
N LEU A 117 -1.88 12.70 -12.36
CA LEU A 117 -2.91 13.70 -12.67
C LEU A 117 -3.57 13.48 -14.04
N ASP A 118 -2.82 12.89 -14.99
CA ASP A 118 -3.29 12.55 -16.33
C ASP A 118 -3.47 11.03 -16.53
N ASP A 119 -3.56 10.24 -15.45
CA ASP A 119 -3.73 8.78 -15.54
C ASP A 119 -5.01 8.42 -16.32
N PRO A 120 -5.00 7.45 -17.25
CA PRO A 120 -6.20 7.06 -17.99
C PRO A 120 -7.34 6.54 -17.10
N VAL A 121 -7.03 6.13 -15.87
CA VAL A 121 -7.99 5.58 -14.91
C VAL A 121 -8.51 6.66 -13.98
N ASP A 122 -9.82 6.90 -14.04
CA ASP A 122 -10.51 7.96 -13.28
C ASP A 122 -10.29 7.87 -11.76
N ILE A 123 -10.32 6.66 -11.19
CA ILE A 123 -10.16 6.48 -9.74
C ILE A 123 -8.73 6.84 -9.28
N CYS A 124 -7.70 6.56 -10.10
CA CYS A 124 -6.33 6.98 -9.81
C CYS A 124 -6.25 8.51 -9.74
N ARG A 125 -6.78 9.20 -10.76
CA ARG A 125 -6.82 10.67 -10.77
C ARG A 125 -7.57 11.22 -9.56
N LYS A 126 -8.74 10.67 -9.24
CA LYS A 126 -9.55 11.10 -8.09
C LYS A 126 -8.76 10.97 -6.79
N ASN A 127 -8.16 9.81 -6.53
CA ASN A 127 -7.37 9.57 -5.32
C ASN A 127 -6.20 10.56 -5.21
N THR A 128 -5.48 10.80 -6.31
CA THR A 128 -4.40 11.79 -6.38
C THR A 128 -4.88 13.19 -6.01
N HIS A 129 -6.01 13.64 -6.58
CA HIS A 129 -6.57 14.96 -6.26
C HIS A 129 -6.96 15.07 -4.78
N GLN A 130 -7.56 14.02 -4.21
CA GLN A 130 -7.92 14.00 -2.80
C GLN A 130 -6.68 14.03 -1.89
N ILE A 131 -5.61 13.33 -2.26
CA ILE A 131 -4.33 13.40 -1.53
C ILE A 131 -3.83 14.85 -1.54
N PHE A 132 -3.75 15.50 -2.71
CA PHE A 132 -3.29 16.89 -2.80
C PHE A 132 -4.15 17.86 -2.00
N GLU A 133 -5.48 17.70 -2.01
CA GLU A 133 -6.37 18.50 -1.17
C GLU A 133 -6.05 18.35 0.32
N MET A 134 -5.78 17.12 0.77
CA MET A 134 -5.43 16.84 2.17
C MET A 134 -4.06 17.39 2.53
N MET A 135 -3.09 17.35 1.61
CA MET A 135 -1.76 17.91 1.80
C MET A 135 -1.79 19.45 1.86
N ALA A 136 -2.58 20.10 0.99
CA ALA A 136 -2.69 21.56 0.96
C ALA A 136 -3.31 22.17 2.22
N LYS A 137 -4.09 21.38 2.98
CA LYS A 137 -4.66 21.79 4.27
C LYS A 137 -3.59 21.87 5.38
N LEU A 138 -2.42 21.26 5.20
CA LEU A 138 -1.31 21.37 6.15
C LEU A 138 -0.50 22.66 5.94
N PRO A 139 0.00 23.29 7.01
CA PRO A 139 1.01 24.35 6.91
C PRO A 139 2.24 23.91 6.12
N GLU A 140 2.75 22.70 6.40
CA GLU A 140 3.97 22.15 5.78
C GLU A 140 3.77 21.75 4.31
N GLY A 141 2.54 21.39 3.93
CA GLY A 141 2.20 21.09 2.54
C GLY A 141 2.11 22.34 1.67
N ARG A 142 1.70 23.49 2.25
CA ARG A 142 1.68 24.78 1.54
C ARG A 142 3.06 25.22 1.11
N ASP A 143 4.06 25.03 1.97
CA ASP A 143 5.44 25.42 1.67
C ASP A 143 6.00 24.65 0.46
N PHE A 144 5.66 23.36 0.33
CA PHE A 144 6.03 22.52 -0.82
C PHE A 144 5.41 23.01 -2.14
N PHE A 145 4.13 23.41 -2.15
CA PHE A 145 3.48 23.93 -3.37
C PHE A 145 3.84 25.39 -3.68
N SER A 146 4.51 26.08 -2.76
CA SER A 146 4.91 27.49 -2.91
C SER A 146 6.38 27.69 -3.31
N SER A 147 7.17 26.61 -3.35
CA SER A 147 8.58 26.59 -3.72
C SER A 147 8.77 26.09 -5.15
#